data_AF-A0A0G1L8P6-F1
#
_entry.id   AF-A0A0G1L8P6-F1
#
_cell.length_a   1.000
_cell.length_b   1.000
_cell.length_c   1.000
_cell.angle_alpha   90.00
_cell.angle_beta   90.00
_cell.angle_gamma   90.00
#
_symmetry.space_group_name_H-M   'P 1'
#
loop_
_entity.id
_entity.type
_entity.pdbx_description
1 polymer ?
#
loop_
_entity_poly.entity_id
_entity_poly.type
_entity_poly.pdbx_seq_one_letter_code
_entity_poly.pdbx_strand_id
1 'polypeptide(L)'
;MKILANLSTKNFLIKEGINSFTDSFENISFADAPHELLLGGRGAENNLFNIFGNPPAGRAGLTHPGDSLKFDSSLEVLALPIQAPWGSLVASVEKAALIKPKIVIPIHDWHWKDQARKKMYDMAKNYLADKGIELRGLEVGEELVV
;
A
#
# COMPACT_ATOMS: atom_id res chain seq x y z
N MET A 1 -21.72 -11.21 -5.11
CA MET A 1 -20.38 -10.59 -5.11
C MET A 1 -20.51 -9.17 -4.58
N LYS A 2 -19.56 -8.72 -3.77
CA LYS A 2 -19.54 -7.38 -3.17
C LYS A 2 -18.33 -6.63 -3.78
N ILE A 3 -18.56 -5.46 -4.39
CA ILE A 3 -17.51 -4.66 -5.05
C ILE A 3 -17.33 -3.37 -4.28
N LEU A 4 -16.12 -3.18 -3.78
CA LEU A 4 -15.69 -1.95 -3.12
C LEU A 4 -14.88 -1.13 -4.14
N ALA A 5 -15.22 0.14 -4.30
CA ALA A 5 -14.62 1.01 -5.31
C ALA A 5 -14.53 2.45 -4.81
N ASN A 6 -13.58 3.21 -5.34
CA ASN A 6 -13.56 4.66 -5.14
C ASN A 6 -14.73 5.33 -5.90
N LEU A 7 -14.97 6.61 -5.66
CA LEU A 7 -16.16 7.32 -6.14
C LEU A 7 -16.16 7.40 -7.67
N SER A 8 -15.04 7.75 -8.29
CA SER A 8 -14.91 7.78 -9.76
C SER A 8 -15.26 6.42 -10.37
N THR A 9 -14.69 5.34 -9.83
CA THR A 9 -14.92 3.98 -10.35
C THR A 9 -16.37 3.55 -10.15
N LYS A 10 -16.98 3.83 -8.99
CA LYS A 10 -18.41 3.57 -8.75
C LYS A 10 -19.30 4.26 -9.78
N ASN A 11 -18.99 5.51 -10.14
CA ASN A 11 -19.75 6.26 -11.15
C ASN A 11 -19.68 5.64 -12.54
N PHE A 12 -18.59 4.93 -12.89
CA PHE A 12 -18.53 4.14 -14.11
C PHE A 12 -19.29 2.83 -14.00
N LEU A 13 -19.10 2.09 -12.90
CA LEU A 13 -19.75 0.79 -12.69
C LEU A 13 -21.28 0.87 -12.70
N ILE A 14 -21.86 1.93 -12.12
CA ILE A 14 -23.31 2.13 -12.11
C ILE A 14 -23.89 2.26 -13.54
N LYS A 15 -23.14 2.87 -14.47
CA LYS A 15 -23.57 3.01 -15.87
C LYS A 15 -23.67 1.65 -16.58
N GLU A 16 -22.87 0.69 -16.12
CA GLU A 16 -22.88 -0.70 -16.60
C GLU A 16 -23.86 -1.59 -15.80
N GLY A 17 -24.69 -1.00 -14.93
CA GLY A 17 -25.62 -1.75 -14.07
C GLY A 17 -24.94 -2.55 -12.95
N ILE A 18 -23.68 -2.24 -12.65
CA ILE A 18 -22.89 -2.93 -11.63
C ILE A 18 -22.95 -2.14 -10.30
N ASN A 19 -23.50 -2.78 -9.27
CA ASN A 19 -23.55 -2.20 -7.94
C ASN A 19 -22.20 -2.30 -7.22
N SER A 20 -21.76 -1.18 -6.66
CA SER A 20 -20.59 -1.08 -5.78
C SER A 20 -20.84 -0.10 -4.64
N PHE A 21 -20.03 -0.20 -3.59
CA PHE A 21 -20.07 0.68 -2.43
C PHE A 21 -18.72 1.38 -2.25
N THR A 22 -18.76 2.50 -1.55
CA THR A 22 -17.63 3.43 -1.32
C THR A 22 -17.22 3.50 0.15
N ASP A 23 -17.98 2.82 1.01
CA ASP A 23 -17.81 2.84 2.46
C ASP A 23 -17.12 1.56 2.94
N SER A 24 -16.52 1.65 4.13
CA SER A 24 -15.94 0.51 4.84
C SER A 24 -16.95 -0.65 4.96
N PHE A 25 -16.46 -1.87 4.81
CA PHE A 25 -17.29 -3.07 4.78
C PHE A 25 -16.62 -4.23 5.52
N GLU A 26 -17.33 -4.82 6.49
CA GLU A 26 -16.83 -5.90 7.36
C GLU A 26 -15.46 -5.57 7.97
N ASN A 27 -14.41 -6.29 7.56
CA ASN A 27 -13.04 -6.15 8.04
C ASN A 27 -12.19 -5.25 7.15
N ILE A 28 -12.79 -4.59 6.16
CA ILE A 28 -12.11 -3.69 5.23
C ILE A 28 -12.54 -2.26 5.54
N SER A 29 -11.59 -1.37 5.85
CA SER A 29 -11.87 0.05 6.04
C SER A 29 -11.12 0.93 5.06
N PHE A 30 -11.72 2.09 4.75
CA PHE A 30 -11.13 3.11 3.89
C PHE A 30 -10.72 4.32 4.72
N ALA A 31 -9.61 4.93 4.35
CA ALA A 31 -9.17 6.21 4.87
C ALA A 31 -8.71 7.11 3.72
N ASP A 32 -8.81 8.41 3.94
CA ASP A 32 -8.25 9.38 3.02
C ASP A 32 -6.72 9.25 3.01
N ALA A 33 -6.18 9.16 1.81
CA ALA A 33 -4.73 9.13 1.55
C ALA A 33 -4.53 9.71 0.16
N PRO A 34 -4.57 11.03 0.00
CA PRO A 34 -4.54 11.65 -1.31
C PRO A 34 -3.25 11.28 -2.05
N HIS A 35 -3.36 11.11 -3.36
CA HIS A 35 -2.22 10.86 -4.22
C HIS A 35 -1.22 12.05 -4.15
N GLU A 36 0.07 11.80 -4.36
CA GLU A 36 1.07 12.83 -4.62
C GLU A 36 0.72 13.68 -5.86
N LEU A 37 1.45 14.76 -6.13
CA LEU A 37 1.24 15.49 -7.37
C LEU A 37 1.85 14.72 -8.55
N LEU A 38 1.11 14.61 -9.63
CA LEU A 38 1.61 14.16 -10.92
C LEU A 38 2.20 15.33 -11.71
N LEU A 39 2.95 15.00 -12.77
CA LEU A 39 3.49 15.98 -13.70
C LEU A 39 2.39 16.93 -14.21
N GLY A 40 2.70 18.24 -14.20
CA GLY A 40 1.75 19.29 -14.55
C GLY A 40 0.74 19.61 -13.44
N GLY A 41 1.00 19.22 -12.20
CA GLY A 41 0.16 19.56 -11.03
C GLY A 41 -1.18 18.82 -10.98
N ARG A 42 -1.29 17.71 -11.72
CA ARG A 42 -2.52 16.91 -11.75
C ARG A 42 -2.62 16.06 -10.48
N GLY A 43 -3.84 15.85 -10.00
CA GLY A 43 -4.15 14.87 -8.96
C GLY A 43 -4.81 13.63 -9.54
N ALA A 44 -4.81 12.55 -8.76
CA ALA A 44 -5.60 11.36 -9.01
C ALA A 44 -6.38 11.00 -7.74
N GLU A 45 -7.56 10.40 -7.90
CA GLU A 45 -8.29 9.85 -6.75
C GLU A 45 -7.52 8.64 -6.20
N ASN A 46 -7.23 8.65 -4.91
CA ASN A 46 -6.56 7.56 -4.22
C ASN A 46 -7.12 7.42 -2.82
N ASN A 47 -7.29 6.18 -2.38
CA ASN A 47 -7.75 5.85 -1.05
C ASN A 47 -6.79 4.82 -0.45
N LEU A 48 -6.53 4.95 0.85
CA LEU A 48 -5.91 3.90 1.63
C LEU A 48 -7.00 2.91 2.05
N PHE A 49 -6.68 1.62 1.99
CA PHE A 49 -7.53 0.59 2.55
C PHE A 49 -6.78 -0.28 3.55
N ASN A 50 -7.48 -0.64 4.62
CA ASN A 50 -7.04 -1.55 5.64
C ASN A 50 -7.85 -2.84 5.50
N ILE A 51 -7.17 -3.99 5.49
CA ILE A 51 -7.79 -5.31 5.48
C ILE A 51 -7.50 -5.98 6.81
N PHE A 52 -8.53 -6.52 7.45
CA PHE A 52 -8.47 -7.09 8.80
C PHE A 52 -7.99 -6.07 9.83
N GLY A 53 -8.58 -4.87 9.85
CA GLY A 53 -8.23 -3.81 10.82
C GLY A 53 -8.58 -4.11 12.28
N ASN A 54 -9.52 -5.03 12.52
CA ASN A 54 -9.80 -5.63 13.84
C ASN A 54 -9.83 -7.16 13.69
N PRO A 55 -8.67 -7.80 13.47
CA PRO A 55 -8.62 -9.23 13.23
C PRO A 55 -8.96 -10.00 14.52
N PRO A 56 -9.54 -11.20 14.43
CA PRO A 56 -9.47 -12.18 15.52
C PRO A 56 -8.01 -12.41 15.92
N ALA A 57 -7.78 -12.76 17.18
CA ALA A 57 -6.44 -13.05 17.69
C ALA A 57 -5.68 -14.03 16.77
N GLY A 58 -4.45 -13.68 16.40
CA GLY A 58 -3.59 -14.51 15.54
C GLY A 58 -3.68 -14.24 14.04
N ARG A 59 -4.18 -13.07 13.60
CA ARG A 59 -4.04 -12.59 12.22
C ARG A 59 -3.51 -11.17 12.21
N ALA A 60 -2.58 -10.87 11.30
CA ALA A 60 -2.10 -9.51 11.09
C ALA A 60 -3.06 -8.70 10.19
N GLY A 61 -3.18 -7.40 10.46
CA GLY A 61 -3.86 -6.47 9.58
C GLY A 61 -2.92 -5.95 8.48
N LEU A 62 -3.47 -5.68 7.28
CA LEU A 62 -2.75 -5.12 6.14
C LEU A 62 -3.25 -3.71 5.84
N THR A 63 -2.33 -2.74 5.80
CA THR A 63 -2.56 -1.43 5.21
C THR A 63 -2.01 -1.38 3.79
N HIS A 64 -2.83 -0.97 2.84
CA HIS A 64 -2.44 -0.69 1.47
C HIS A 64 -2.82 0.75 1.10
N PRO A 65 -1.86 1.66 0.96
CA PRO A 65 -2.12 3.08 0.73
C PRO A 65 -2.45 3.40 -0.73
N GLY A 66 -2.34 2.42 -1.64
CA GLY A 66 -2.46 2.69 -3.08
C GLY A 66 -1.26 3.49 -3.55
N ASP A 67 -1.51 4.54 -4.32
CA ASP A 67 -0.50 5.42 -4.88
C ASP A 67 -0.34 6.66 -3.98
N SER A 68 0.08 6.44 -2.73
CA SER A 68 0.24 7.51 -1.75
C SER A 68 1.31 7.22 -0.70
N LEU A 69 2.02 8.27 -0.25
CA LEU A 69 2.81 8.34 0.99
C LEU A 69 2.19 9.29 2.04
N LYS A 70 0.98 9.83 1.77
CA LYS A 70 0.26 10.80 2.63
C LYS A 70 -0.72 10.12 3.59
N PHE A 71 -0.20 9.30 4.50
CA PHE A 71 -0.98 8.62 5.54
C PHE A 71 -0.18 8.55 6.84
N ASP A 72 -0.80 8.64 8.02
CA ASP A 72 -0.04 8.83 9.28
C ASP A 72 0.18 7.55 10.10
N SER A 73 -0.51 6.47 9.75
CA SER A 73 -0.41 5.19 10.45
C SER A 73 -0.66 4.00 9.52
N SER A 74 -0.27 2.82 9.98
CA SER A 74 -0.54 1.54 9.34
C SER A 74 -0.89 0.49 10.38
N LEU A 75 -1.46 -0.62 9.91
CA LEU A 75 -1.54 -1.89 10.65
C LEU A 75 -0.17 -2.57 10.69
N GLU A 76 -0.11 -3.81 11.15
CA GLU A 76 1.13 -4.56 11.31
C GLU A 76 1.88 -4.77 9.99
N VAL A 77 1.15 -5.03 8.90
CA VAL A 77 1.71 -5.18 7.56
C VAL A 77 1.39 -3.93 6.74
N LEU A 78 2.41 -3.38 6.09
CA LEU A 78 2.28 -2.25 5.17
C LEU A 78 2.71 -2.67 3.77
N ALA A 79 1.80 -2.57 2.80
CA ALA A 79 2.15 -2.59 1.39
C ALA A 79 2.71 -1.20 0.99
N LEU A 80 4.03 -1.04 0.89
CA LEU A 80 4.69 0.25 0.74
C LEU A 80 5.03 0.53 -0.73
N PRO A 81 4.48 1.59 -1.36
CA PRO A 81 4.93 2.03 -2.68
C PRO A 81 6.39 2.45 -2.60
N ILE A 82 7.28 1.67 -3.20
CA ILE A 82 8.72 1.88 -3.04
C ILE A 82 9.33 2.71 -4.17
N GLN A 83 8.58 2.86 -5.26
CA GLN A 83 8.99 3.66 -6.40
C GLN A 83 7.78 4.21 -7.13
N ALA A 84 7.85 5.45 -7.57
CA ALA A 84 6.90 6.01 -8.51
C ALA A 84 7.47 7.28 -9.14
N PRO A 85 6.94 7.76 -10.27
CA PRO A 85 7.31 9.06 -10.83
C PRO A 85 7.07 10.25 -9.88
N TRP A 86 6.21 10.05 -8.88
CA TRP A 86 5.81 11.05 -7.88
C TRP A 86 6.50 10.87 -6.52
N GLY A 87 7.37 9.86 -6.38
CA GLY A 87 8.02 9.50 -5.12
C GLY A 87 9.46 9.01 -5.31
N SER A 88 10.06 8.51 -4.24
CA SER A 88 11.39 7.89 -4.29
C SER A 88 11.52 6.81 -3.22
N LEU A 89 12.40 5.83 -3.46
CA LEU A 89 12.78 4.80 -2.48
C LEU A 89 13.08 5.38 -1.10
N VAL A 90 13.84 6.47 -1.04
CA VAL A 90 14.22 7.12 0.23
C VAL A 90 12.99 7.64 0.97
N ALA A 91 12.12 8.39 0.30
CA ALA A 91 10.90 8.92 0.92
C ALA A 91 9.99 7.79 1.43
N SER A 92 9.85 6.71 0.65
CA SER A 92 9.05 5.55 1.04
C SER A 92 9.62 4.84 2.27
N VAL A 93 10.92 4.57 2.29
CA VAL A 93 11.56 3.84 3.38
C VAL A 93 11.64 4.67 4.66
N GLU A 94 11.88 5.99 4.55
CA GLU A 94 11.76 6.93 5.68
C GLU A 94 10.33 7.00 6.22
N LYS A 95 9.31 6.92 5.34
CA LYS A 95 7.91 6.85 5.77
C LYS A 95 7.65 5.62 6.63
N ALA A 96 8.12 4.44 6.19
CA ALA A 96 8.01 3.22 6.98
C ALA A 96 8.77 3.31 8.31
N ALA A 97 9.96 3.90 8.33
CA ALA A 97 10.72 4.15 9.55
C ALA A 97 9.98 5.06 10.55
N LEU A 98 9.23 6.05 10.05
CA LEU A 98 8.44 6.96 10.87
C LEU A 98 7.21 6.28 11.49
N ILE A 99 6.43 5.57 10.68
CA ILE A 99 5.14 4.96 11.11
C ILE A 99 5.32 3.59 11.80
N LYS A 100 6.47 2.93 11.59
CA LYS A 100 6.92 1.71 12.27
C LYS A 100 5.93 0.52 12.16
N PRO A 101 5.61 0.04 10.94
CA PRO A 101 4.91 -1.23 10.79
C PRO A 101 5.82 -2.37 11.28
N LYS A 102 5.26 -3.56 11.54
CA LYS A 102 6.10 -4.74 11.84
C LYS A 102 6.74 -5.30 10.57
N ILE A 103 5.96 -5.33 9.48
CA ILE A 103 6.35 -5.90 8.20
C ILE A 103 6.04 -4.90 7.08
N VAL A 104 6.98 -4.72 6.15
CA VAL A 104 6.82 -3.97 4.90
C VAL A 104 6.88 -4.95 3.74
N ILE A 105 5.85 -4.91 2.88
CA ILE A 105 5.84 -5.55 1.56
C ILE A 105 5.98 -4.43 0.53
N PRO A 106 7.08 -4.34 -0.23
CA PRO A 106 7.21 -3.33 -1.26
C PRO A 106 6.23 -3.58 -2.41
N ILE A 107 5.66 -2.51 -2.94
CA ILE A 107 4.82 -2.50 -4.16
C ILE A 107 5.32 -1.40 -5.10
N HIS A 108 4.72 -1.31 -6.29
CA HIS A 108 5.01 -0.24 -7.28
C HIS A 108 6.41 -0.37 -7.95
N ASP A 109 6.92 -1.59 -7.99
CA ASP A 109 8.28 -1.94 -8.41
C ASP A 109 8.33 -2.82 -9.68
N TRP A 110 7.17 -3.17 -10.26
CA TRP A 110 7.04 -4.14 -11.37
C TRP A 110 7.93 -3.83 -12.58
N HIS A 111 8.22 -2.55 -12.82
CA HIS A 111 8.98 -2.07 -13.96
C HIS A 111 10.50 -2.09 -13.73
N TRP A 112 10.95 -2.41 -12.51
CA TRP A 112 12.37 -2.57 -12.23
C TRP A 112 12.91 -3.88 -12.84
N LYS A 113 14.14 -3.83 -13.32
CA LYS A 113 14.90 -5.05 -13.63
C LYS A 113 15.18 -5.79 -12.34
N ASP A 114 15.05 -7.12 -12.34
CA ASP A 114 15.20 -7.96 -11.13
C ASP A 114 16.49 -7.69 -10.36
N GLN A 115 17.62 -7.54 -11.06
CA GLN A 115 18.90 -7.24 -10.42
C GLN A 115 18.91 -5.89 -9.71
N ALA A 116 18.27 -4.87 -10.28
CA ALA A 116 18.16 -3.56 -9.65
C ALA A 116 17.19 -3.62 -8.47
N ARG A 117 16.03 -4.25 -8.65
CA ARG A 117 15.03 -4.47 -7.61
C ARG A 117 15.61 -5.16 -6.39
N LYS A 118 16.30 -6.28 -6.58
CA LYS A 118 16.98 -7.01 -5.49
C LYS A 118 17.96 -6.13 -4.71
N LYS A 119 18.79 -5.35 -5.40
CA LYS A 119 19.74 -4.44 -4.75
C LYS A 119 19.04 -3.34 -3.93
N MET A 120 17.95 -2.78 -4.45
CA MET A 120 17.17 -1.78 -3.72
C MET A 120 16.46 -2.39 -2.51
N TYR A 121 15.96 -3.62 -2.62
CA TYR A 121 15.36 -4.36 -1.51
C TYR A 121 16.39 -4.69 -0.43
N ASP A 122 17.57 -5.16 -0.81
CA ASP A 122 18.66 -5.44 0.14
C ASP A 122 19.04 -4.16 0.92
N MET A 123 19.11 -3.01 0.23
CA MET A 123 19.37 -1.71 0.87
C MET A 123 18.26 -1.28 1.85
N ALA A 124 17.01 -1.31 1.42
CA ALA A 124 15.86 -0.95 2.25
C ALA A 124 15.70 -1.89 3.45
N LYS A 125 15.90 -3.20 3.23
CA LYS A 125 15.84 -4.22 4.28
C LYS A 125 16.87 -3.96 5.38
N ASN A 126 18.12 -3.67 5.03
CA ASN A 126 19.15 -3.38 6.02
C ASN A 126 18.80 -2.14 6.84
N TYR A 127 18.36 -1.06 6.20
CA TYR A 127 17.99 0.18 6.89
C TYR A 127 16.79 0.03 7.82
N LEU A 128 15.79 -0.78 7.43
CA LEU A 128 14.58 -1.03 8.21
C LEU A 128 14.81 -2.04 9.35
N ALA A 129 15.70 -3.01 9.15
CA ALA A 129 16.05 -4.00 10.17
C ALA A 129 16.61 -3.33 11.45
N ASP A 130 17.44 -2.30 11.30
CA ASP A 130 17.98 -1.50 12.43
C ASP A 130 16.87 -0.80 13.25
N LYS A 131 15.65 -0.73 12.72
CA LYS A 131 14.48 -0.11 13.34
C LYS A 131 13.44 -1.14 13.80
N GLY A 132 13.77 -2.43 13.72
CA GLY A 132 12.88 -3.53 14.09
C GLY A 132 11.76 -3.77 13.08
N ILE A 133 11.93 -3.36 11.83
CA ILE A 133 10.94 -3.49 10.76
C ILE A 133 11.46 -4.53 9.74
N GLU A 134 10.66 -5.57 9.48
CA GLU A 134 10.98 -6.61 8.50
C GLU A 134 10.55 -6.16 7.09
N LEU A 135 11.45 -6.18 6.10
CA LEU A 135 11.07 -6.02 4.70
C LEU A 135 10.98 -7.38 4.01
N ARG A 136 9.85 -7.62 3.33
CA ARG A 136 9.54 -8.84 2.58
C ARG A 136 9.19 -8.53 1.13
N GLY A 137 10.22 -8.50 0.28
CA GLY A 137 10.05 -8.46 -1.17
C GLY A 137 9.60 -9.83 -1.68
N LEU A 138 8.31 -9.95 -1.97
CA LEU A 138 7.71 -11.17 -2.52
C LEU A 138 7.93 -11.24 -4.03
N GLU A 139 8.22 -12.42 -4.54
CA GLU A 139 8.20 -12.68 -5.98
C GLU A 139 6.78 -13.01 -6.46
N VAL A 140 6.57 -12.96 -7.78
CA VAL A 140 5.27 -13.25 -8.38
C VAL A 140 4.82 -14.67 -8.01
N GLY A 141 3.66 -14.76 -7.35
CA GLY A 141 3.08 -16.03 -6.90
C GLY A 141 3.56 -16.49 -5.52
N GLU A 142 4.46 -15.77 -4.87
CA GLU A 142 4.82 -16.04 -3.47
C GLU A 142 3.74 -15.51 -2.51
N GLU A 143 3.63 -16.19 -1.37
CA GLU A 143 2.74 -15.82 -0.28
C GLU A 143 3.51 -15.61 1.03
N LEU A 144 2.92 -14.77 1.89
CA LEU A 144 3.40 -14.53 3.24
C LEU A 144 2.28 -14.84 4.23
N VAL A 145 2.55 -15.77 5.16
CA VAL A 145 1.65 -16.12 6.26
C VAL A 145 2.05 -15.33 7.50
N VAL A 146 1.11 -14.56 8.05
CA VAL A 146 1.30 -13.59 9.16
C VAL A 146 0.13 -13.58 10.14
#